data_AF-A0A8J8PP79-F1
#
_entry.id   AF-A0A8J8PP79-F1
#
_cell.length_a   1.000
_cell.length_b   1.000
_cell.length_c   1.000
_cell.angle_alpha   90.00
_cell.angle_beta   90.00
_cell.angle_gamma   90.00
#
_symmetry.space_group_name_H-M   'P 1'
#
loop_
_entity.id
_entity.type
_entity.pdbx_description
1 polymer ?
#
loop_
_entity_poly.entity_id
_entity_poly.type
_entity_poly.pdbx_seq_one_letter_code
_entity_poly.pdbx_strand_id
1 'polypeptide(L)'
;MLRQRGWEVKENQNEILAIYYPPPIEEAGGENYGEASQRYYLLKFIKNGDLAYLDSALLIEEDKVIRAMSKDEVELWLESLIGG
;
A
#
# COMPACT_ATOMS: atom_id res chain seq x y z
N MET A 1 -3.81 -15.35 -13.24
CA MET A 1 -4.21 -13.93 -13.04
C MET A 1 -2.98 -13.06 -13.15
N LEU A 2 -3.07 -11.90 -13.81
CA LEU A 2 -1.96 -10.95 -13.94
C LEU A 2 -1.72 -10.27 -12.59
N ARG A 3 -0.50 -10.37 -12.04
CA ARG A 3 -0.12 -9.70 -10.79
C ARG A 3 0.10 -8.21 -11.09
N GLN A 4 -0.73 -7.34 -10.52
CA GLN A 4 -0.56 -5.89 -10.62
C GLN A 4 0.67 -5.48 -9.79
N ARG A 5 1.59 -4.71 -10.38
CA ARG A 5 2.81 -4.21 -9.73
C ARG A 5 2.81 -2.68 -9.81
N GLY A 6 3.35 -2.02 -8.79
CA GLY A 6 3.52 -0.57 -8.77
C GLY A 6 2.36 0.15 -8.06
N TRP A 7 2.09 1.37 -8.51
CA TRP A 7 1.11 2.26 -7.89
C TRP A 7 -0.15 2.37 -8.75
N GLU A 8 -1.31 2.22 -8.11
CA GLU A 8 -2.60 2.65 -8.65
C GLU A 8 -3.10 3.82 -7.80
N VAL A 9 -3.55 4.90 -8.44
CA VAL A 9 -4.06 6.08 -7.73
C VAL A 9 -5.52 6.30 -8.12
N LYS A 10 -6.38 6.40 -7.11
CA LYS A 10 -7.78 6.79 -7.25
C LYS A 10 -8.01 8.10 -6.51
N GLU A 11 -8.63 9.06 -7.18
CA GLU A 11 -8.79 10.40 -6.67
C GLU A 11 -10.26 10.82 -6.75
N ASN A 12 -10.76 11.45 -5.70
CA ASN A 12 -12.05 12.14 -5.71
C ASN A 12 -11.88 13.58 -5.20
N GLN A 13 -12.99 14.29 -4.94
CA GLN A 13 -12.95 15.70 -4.53
C GLN A 13 -12.27 15.92 -3.17
N ASN A 14 -12.34 14.95 -2.25
CA ASN A 14 -11.92 15.11 -0.85
C ASN A 14 -10.70 14.26 -0.47
N GLU A 15 -10.40 13.20 -1.22
CA GLU A 15 -9.35 12.25 -0.88
C GLU A 15 -8.63 11.70 -2.13
N ILE A 16 -7.41 11.23 -1.88
CA ILE A 16 -6.61 10.44 -2.81
C ILE A 16 -6.33 9.10 -2.13
N LEU A 17 -6.62 8.01 -2.82
CA LEU A 17 -6.31 6.65 -2.43
C LEU A 17 -5.17 6.15 -3.32
N ALA A 18 -4.00 5.92 -2.74
CA ALA A 18 -2.86 5.33 -3.43
C ALA A 18 -2.72 3.87 -3.01
N ILE A 19 -2.84 2.97 -3.97
CA ILE A 19 -2.70 1.52 -3.77
C ILE A 19 -1.31 1.12 -4.24
N TYR A 20 -0.49 0.65 -3.32
CA TYR A 20 0.83 0.13 -3.60
C TYR A 20 0.82 -1.40 -3.57
N TYR A 21 1.14 -2.00 -4.71
CA TYR A 21 1.32 -3.43 -4.86
C TYR A 21 2.82 -3.77 -4.75
N PRO A 22 3.30 -4.24 -3.58
CA PRO A 22 4.68 -4.64 -3.42
C PRO A 22 5.03 -5.82 -4.35
N PRO A 23 6.32 -6.00 -4.68
CA PRO A 23 6.76 -7.18 -5.40
C PRO A 23 6.40 -8.46 -4.60
N PRO A 24 6.00 -9.55 -5.26
CA PRO A 24 5.70 -10.80 -4.58
C PRO A 24 6.93 -11.35 -3.84
N ILE A 25 6.73 -11.82 -2.61
CA ILE A 25 7.79 -12.37 -1.73
C ILE A 25 8.42 -13.65 -2.31
N GLU A 26 7.78 -14.28 -3.30
CA GLU A 26 8.25 -15.50 -3.96
C GLU A 26 9.64 -15.38 -4.64
N GLU A 27 10.16 -14.17 -4.84
CA GLU A 27 11.53 -13.98 -5.38
C GLU A 27 12.63 -14.00 -4.28
N ALA A 28 12.28 -14.04 -2.98
CA ALA A 28 13.26 -14.00 -1.88
C ALA A 28 13.35 -15.30 -1.06
N GLY A 29 12.42 -16.26 -1.22
CA GLY A 29 12.17 -17.30 -0.21
C GLY A 29 12.13 -18.75 -0.67
N GLY A 30 12.42 -19.09 -1.93
CA GLY A 30 12.74 -20.47 -2.36
C GLY A 30 11.70 -21.59 -2.10
N GLU A 31 10.49 -21.29 -1.64
CA GLU A 31 9.44 -22.29 -1.41
C GLU A 31 8.19 -21.94 -2.22
N ASN A 32 7.67 -22.96 -2.94
CA ASN A 32 6.42 -22.92 -3.69
C ASN A 32 5.25 -22.66 -2.74
N TYR A 33 4.88 -21.39 -2.55
CA TYR A 33 3.62 -21.02 -1.92
C TYR A 33 2.54 -20.98 -3.01
N GLY A 34 1.64 -21.97 -2.98
CA GLY A 34 0.46 -22.01 -3.83
C GLY A 34 -0.29 -20.67 -3.80
N GLU A 35 -0.72 -20.23 -4.99
CA GLU A 35 -1.50 -19.00 -5.23
C GLU A 35 -1.09 -17.82 -4.32
N ALA A 36 0.05 -17.18 -4.61
CA ALA A 36 0.52 -16.02 -3.86
C ALA A 36 -0.60 -15.02 -3.52
N SER A 37 -1.01 -15.01 -2.24
CA SER A 37 -2.00 -14.09 -1.70
C SER A 37 -1.57 -12.66 -2.03
N GLN A 38 -2.42 -11.94 -2.76
CA GLN A 38 -2.11 -10.58 -3.20
C GLN A 38 -2.21 -9.64 -2.00
N ARG A 39 -1.06 -9.25 -1.46
CA ARG A 39 -0.93 -8.24 -0.42
C ARG A 39 -0.70 -6.87 -1.07
N TYR A 40 -1.40 -5.85 -0.60
CA TYR A 40 -1.22 -4.47 -1.05
C TYR A 40 -1.45 -3.47 0.08
N TYR A 41 -0.84 -2.30 -0.06
CA TYR A 41 -1.00 -1.18 0.86
C TYR A 41 -1.97 -0.17 0.26
N LEU A 42 -3.01 0.20 1.00
CA LEU A 42 -3.93 1.28 0.64
C LEU A 42 -3.59 2.49 1.50
N LEU A 43 -2.94 3.49 0.90
CA LEU A 43 -2.63 4.76 1.55
C LEU A 43 -3.75 5.75 1.26
N LYS A 44 -4.27 6.37 2.32
CA LYS A 44 -5.30 7.39 2.25
C LYS A 44 -4.69 8.76 2.50
N PHE A 45 -4.96 9.68 1.59
CA PHE A 45 -4.61 11.09 1.71
C PHE A 45 -5.89 11.93 1.70
N ILE A 46 -5.97 12.90 2.59
CA ILE A 46 -7.07 13.86 2.67
C ILE A 46 -6.62 15.15 1.98
N LYS A 47 -7.45 15.67 1.09
CA LYS A 47 -7.22 16.96 0.43
C LYS A 47 -7.65 18.10 1.34
N ASN A 48 -6.82 19.13 1.41
CA ASN A 48 -7.13 20.38 2.07
C ASN A 48 -6.59 21.53 1.20
N GLY A 49 -7.49 22.13 0.41
CA GLY A 49 -7.13 23.06 -0.66
C GLY A 49 -6.35 22.36 -1.76
N ASP A 50 -5.23 22.96 -2.17
CA ASP A 50 -4.35 22.43 -3.22
C ASP A 50 -3.37 21.34 -2.73
N LEU A 51 -3.43 20.99 -1.44
CA LEU A 51 -2.52 20.05 -0.81
C LEU A 51 -3.25 18.76 -0.40
N ALA A 52 -2.53 17.64 -0.46
CA ALA A 52 -2.99 16.36 0.05
C ALA A 52 -2.07 15.89 1.18
N TYR A 53 -2.67 15.50 2.31
CA TYR A 53 -1.96 15.07 3.51
C TYR A 53 -2.23 13.60 3.76
N LEU A 54 -1.18 12.84 4.06
CA LEU A 54 -1.32 11.46 4.49
C LEU A 54 -2.13 11.38 5.78
N ASP A 55 -3.19 10.59 5.76
CA ASP A 55 -4.10 10.37 6.89
C ASP A 55 -3.83 9.02 7.55
N SER A 56 -3.83 7.95 6.76
CA SER A 56 -3.71 6.58 7.24
C SER A 56 -3.29 5.63 6.13
N ALA A 57 -2.89 4.41 6.49
CA ALA A 57 -2.81 3.33 5.52
C ALA A 57 -3.30 2.01 6.07
N LEU A 58 -3.79 1.15 5.17
CA LEU A 58 -4.20 -0.21 5.47
C LEU A 58 -3.30 -1.17 4.71
N LEU A 59 -2.89 -2.24 5.37
CA LEU A 59 -2.36 -3.42 4.73
C LEU A 59 -3.52 -4.40 4.51
N ILE A 60 -3.75 -4.76 3.25
CA ILE A 60 -4.83 -5.65 2.84
C ILE A 60 -4.22 -6.89 2.20
N GLU A 61 -4.76 -8.05 2.56
CA GLU A 61 -4.41 -9.36 2.01
C GLU A 61 -5.71 -10.13 1.79
N GLU A 62 -5.92 -10.64 0.57
CA GLU A 62 -7.13 -11.39 0.20
C GLU A 62 -8.44 -10.68 0.60
N ASP A 63 -8.50 -9.37 0.28
CA ASP A 63 -9.63 -8.48 0.61
C ASP A 63 -9.93 -8.30 2.11
N LYS A 64 -9.02 -8.72 2.99
CA LYS A 64 -9.10 -8.50 4.43
C LYS A 64 -8.06 -7.49 4.88
N VAL A 65 -8.49 -6.55 5.71
CA VAL A 65 -7.57 -5.65 6.43
C VAL A 65 -6.80 -6.47 7.46
N ILE A 66 -5.50 -6.64 7.25
CA ILE A 66 -4.61 -7.36 8.16
C ILE A 66 -3.86 -6.44 9.10
N ARG A 67 -3.69 -5.16 8.74
CA ARG A 67 -3.14 -4.13 9.63
C ARG A 67 -3.66 -2.75 9.23
N ALA A 68 -4.02 -1.95 10.23
CA ALA A 68 -4.16 -0.51 10.08
C ALA A 68 -2.90 0.15 10.62
N MET A 69 -2.37 1.13 9.89
CA MET A 69 -1.18 1.89 10.27
C MET A 69 -1.56 3.34 10.47
N SER A 70 -1.10 3.93 11.57
CA SER A 70 -1.22 5.37 11.82
C SER A 70 -0.36 6.16 10.84
N LYS A 71 -0.60 7.47 10.75
CA LYS A 71 0.22 8.38 9.96
C LYS A 71 1.72 8.22 10.26
N ASP A 72 2.10 8.24 11.53
CA ASP A 72 3.51 8.15 11.95
C ASP A 72 4.16 6.81 11.52
N GLU A 73 3.42 5.70 11.63
CA GLU A 73 3.90 4.39 11.18
C GLU A 73 4.12 4.34 9.66
N VAL A 74 3.22 4.97 8.90
CA VAL A 74 3.30 5.01 7.44
C VAL A 74 4.42 5.93 6.98
N GLU A 75 4.64 7.07 7.64
CA GLU A 75 5.77 7.96 7.35
C GLU A 75 7.10 7.22 7.53
N LEU A 76 7.28 6.55 8.68
CA LEU A 76 8.48 5.74 8.94
C LEU A 76 8.68 4.63 7.90
N TRP A 77 7.59 3.96 7.51
CA TRP A 77 7.65 2.92 6.49
C TRP A 77 8.03 3.50 5.11
N LEU A 78 7.44 4.62 4.70
CA LEU A 78 7.77 5.30 3.44
C LEU A 78 9.23 5.76 3.42
N GLU A 79 9.72 6.30 4.54
CA GLU A 79 11.13 6.65 4.68
C GLU A 79 12.04 5.42 4.51
N SER A 80 11.66 4.27 5.08
CA SER A 80 12.42 3.03 4.92
C SER A 80 12.46 2.51 3.47
N LEU A 81 11.46 2.84 2.65
CA LEU A 81 11.42 2.46 1.24
C LEU A 81 12.33 3.34 0.37
N ILE A 82 12.53 4.60 0.75
CA ILE A 82 13.33 5.58 0.01
C ILE A 82 14.81 5.54 0.46
N GLY A 83 15.07 5.12 1.70
CA GLY A 83 16.39 5.12 2.34
C GLY A 83 17.08 3.76 2.49
N GLY A 84 16.97 2.88 1.49
CA GLY A 84 17.67 1.58 1.42
C GLY A 84 18.48 1.42 0.15
#